data_AF-A0A7V5I937-F1
#
_entry.id   AF-A0A7V5I937-F1
#
_cell.length_a   1.000
_cell.length_b   1.000
_cell.length_c   1.000
_cell.angle_alpha   90.00
_cell.angle_beta   90.00
_cell.angle_gamma   90.00
#
_symmetry.space_group_name_H-M   'P 1'
#
loop_
_entity.id
_entity.type
_entity.pdbx_description
1 polymer ?
#
loop_
_entity_poly.entity_id
_entity_poly.type
_entity_poly.pdbx_seq_one_letter_code
_entity_poly.pdbx_strand_id
1 'polypeptide(L)'
;MSASRAQYAGFAAVRNSVYNLFMRRSSVFAIVIVALGYAGSEAMNNSVERAWERYNKGKLWKHLEAEVRAKQAQEAAAAVAAATASDSESAQTAD
;
A
#
# COMPACT_ATOMS: atom_id res chain seq x y z
N MET A 1 -46.18 12.06 21.06
CA MET A 1 -45.34 11.22 20.17
C MET A 1 -44.82 12.02 18.96
N SER A 2 -44.15 13.17 19.14
CA SER A 2 -43.76 14.05 18.00
C SER A 2 -42.26 14.24 17.77
N ALA A 3 -41.38 13.74 18.65
CA ALA A 3 -39.93 13.92 18.51
C ALA A 3 -39.27 12.99 17.45
N SER A 4 -39.89 11.83 17.15
CA SER A 4 -39.32 10.81 16.26
C SER A 4 -39.28 11.22 14.78
N ARG A 5 -40.24 12.04 14.29
CA ARG A 5 -40.32 12.39 12.87
C ARG A 5 -39.26 13.39 12.39
N ALA A 6 -38.79 14.28 13.26
CA ALA A 6 -37.81 15.31 12.90
C ALA A 6 -36.41 14.74 12.66
N GLN A 7 -36.04 13.68 13.38
CA GLN A 7 -34.69 13.09 13.34
C GLN A 7 -34.42 12.34 12.03
N TYR A 8 -35.45 11.74 11.41
CA TYR A 8 -35.34 11.12 10.09
C TYR A 8 -35.50 12.10 8.92
N ALA A 9 -35.95 13.34 9.18
CA ALA A 9 -36.20 14.32 8.13
C ALA A 9 -34.91 14.79 7.44
N GLY A 10 -33.82 14.97 8.19
CA GLY A 10 -32.51 15.36 7.64
C GLY A 10 -31.91 14.28 6.74
N PHE A 11 -31.87 13.03 7.22
CA PHE A 11 -31.40 11.90 6.41
C PHE A 11 -32.29 11.66 5.20
N ALA A 12 -33.61 11.76 5.36
CA ALA A 12 -34.56 11.63 4.26
C ALA A 12 -34.35 12.73 3.20
N ALA A 13 -34.05 13.97 3.60
CA ALA A 13 -33.76 15.08 2.70
C ALA A 13 -32.46 14.84 1.90
N VAL A 14 -31.38 14.44 2.59
CA VAL A 14 -30.10 14.11 1.91
C VAL A 14 -30.28 12.97 0.93
N ARG A 15 -30.94 11.89 1.36
CA ARG A 15 -31.27 10.74 0.49
C ARG A 15 -32.04 11.19 -0.75
N ASN A 16 -33.06 12.03 -0.57
CA ASN A 16 -33.89 12.49 -1.68
C ASN A 16 -33.07 13.34 -2.66
N SER A 17 -32.18 14.19 -2.17
CA SER A 17 -31.28 14.98 -3.00
C SER A 17 -30.29 14.10 -3.77
N VAL A 18 -29.66 13.12 -3.11
CA VAL A 18 -28.72 12.17 -3.75
C VAL A 18 -29.43 11.37 -4.83
N TYR A 19 -30.63 10.85 -4.54
CA TYR A 19 -31.42 10.10 -5.51
C TYR A 19 -31.77 10.96 -6.73
N ASN A 20 -32.29 12.16 -6.50
CA ASN A 20 -32.69 13.05 -7.59
C ASN A 20 -31.52 13.51 -8.46
N LEU A 21 -30.34 13.67 -7.88
CA LEU A 21 -29.14 14.13 -8.58
C LEU A 21 -28.43 13.02 -9.35
N PHE A 22 -28.21 11.85 -8.72
CA PHE A 22 -27.33 10.82 -9.26
C PHE A 22 -28.06 9.56 -9.74
N MET A 23 -29.25 9.27 -9.20
CA MET A 23 -29.91 7.97 -9.40
C MET A 23 -31.20 8.04 -10.21
N ARG A 24 -31.86 9.21 -10.30
CA ARG A 24 -33.18 9.36 -10.94
C ARG A 24 -33.16 9.10 -12.44
N ARG A 25 -32.07 9.45 -13.14
CA ARG A 25 -31.94 9.28 -14.60
C ARG A 25 -30.95 8.17 -14.90
N SER A 26 -31.41 7.12 -15.57
CA SER A 26 -30.60 5.90 -15.82
C SER A 26 -29.27 6.18 -16.53
N SER A 27 -29.23 7.14 -17.47
CA SER A 27 -27.98 7.55 -18.13
C SER A 27 -26.97 8.22 -17.18
N VAL A 28 -27.44 9.08 -16.27
CA VAL A 28 -26.60 9.71 -15.25
C VAL A 28 -26.14 8.65 -14.24
N PHE A 29 -27.05 7.78 -13.81
CA PHE A 29 -26.75 6.70 -12.88
C PHE A 29 -25.67 5.76 -13.40
N ALA A 30 -25.73 5.38 -14.68
CA ALA A 30 -24.70 4.54 -15.31
C ALA A 30 -23.32 5.21 -15.26
N ILE A 31 -23.23 6.51 -15.59
CA ILE A 31 -21.97 7.27 -15.52
C ILE A 31 -21.45 7.33 -14.08
N VAL A 32 -22.34 7.57 -13.11
CA VAL A 32 -21.98 7.60 -11.68
C VAL A 32 -21.43 6.26 -11.23
N ILE A 33 -22.05 5.13 -11.60
CA ILE A 33 -21.53 3.79 -11.25
C ILE A 33 -20.15 3.56 -11.85
N VAL A 34 -19.93 3.90 -13.13
CA VAL A 34 -18.62 3.73 -13.77
C VAL A 34 -17.55 4.60 -13.08
N ALA A 35 -17.88 5.87 -12.80
CA ALA A 35 -16.97 6.80 -12.13
C ALA A 35 -16.63 6.32 -10.70
N LEU A 36 -17.64 5.88 -9.94
CA LEU A 36 -17.45 5.32 -8.60
C LEU A 36 -16.68 4.01 -8.64
N GLY A 37 -16.88 3.16 -9.66
CA GLY A 37 -16.11 1.93 -9.85
C GLY A 37 -14.63 2.23 -9.99
N TYR A 38 -14.27 3.14 -10.91
CA TYR A 38 -12.87 3.52 -11.11
C TYR A 38 -12.24 4.16 -9.86
N ALA A 39 -12.87 5.21 -9.33
CA ALA A 39 -12.34 5.92 -8.16
C ALA A 39 -12.34 5.04 -6.90
N GLY A 40 -13.37 4.21 -6.74
CA GLY A 40 -13.51 3.29 -5.62
C GLY A 40 -12.48 2.17 -5.64
N SER A 41 -12.15 1.62 -6.82
CA SER A 41 -11.11 0.61 -6.96
C SER A 41 -9.74 1.15 -6.51
N GLU A 42 -9.35 2.33 -6.98
CA GLU A 42 -8.07 2.95 -6.61
C GLU A 42 -8.02 3.29 -5.12
N ALA A 43 -9.09 3.88 -4.59
CA ALA A 43 -9.17 4.21 -3.17
C ALA A 43 -9.09 2.94 -2.29
N MET A 44 -9.85 1.90 -2.64
CA MET A 44 -9.89 0.66 -1.86
C MET A 44 -8.56 -0.08 -1.91
N ASN A 45 -7.91 -0.16 -3.08
CA ASN A 45 -6.59 -0.78 -3.21
C ASN A 45 -5.57 -0.11 -2.28
N ASN A 46 -5.50 1.23 -2.31
CA ASN A 46 -4.59 1.99 -1.46
C ASN A 46 -4.92 1.85 0.04
N SER A 47 -6.20 1.84 0.40
CA SER A 47 -6.62 1.65 1.78
C SER A 47 -6.26 0.26 2.32
N VAL A 48 -6.52 -0.77 1.53
CA VAL A 48 -6.24 -2.16 1.91
C VAL A 48 -4.73 -2.39 2.01
N GLU A 49 -3.93 -1.93 1.04
CA GLU A 49 -2.47 -2.07 1.10
C GLU A 49 -1.92 -1.39 2.35
N ARG A 50 -2.34 -0.14 2.65
CA ARG A 50 -1.88 0.55 3.87
C ARG A 50 -2.28 -0.18 5.15
N ALA A 51 -3.49 -0.73 5.21
CA ALA A 51 -3.93 -1.51 6.36
C ALA A 51 -3.10 -2.80 6.50
N TRP A 52 -2.84 -3.48 5.38
CA TRP A 52 -2.05 -4.69 5.30
C TRP A 52 -0.60 -4.48 5.72
N GLU A 53 0.05 -3.44 5.18
CA GLU A 53 1.40 -3.03 5.54
C GLU A 53 1.55 -2.73 7.02
N ARG A 54 0.59 -1.98 7.57
CA ARG A 54 0.59 -1.61 8.99
C ARG A 54 0.46 -2.85 9.87
N TYR A 55 -0.39 -3.79 9.49
CA TYR A 55 -0.57 -5.04 10.22
C TYR A 55 0.66 -5.95 10.14
N ASN A 56 1.33 -5.98 8.99
CA ASN A 56 2.48 -6.85 8.74
C ASN A 56 3.83 -6.09 8.78
N LYS A 57 3.91 -5.02 9.57
CA LYS A 57 5.13 -4.22 9.71
C LYS A 57 6.32 -5.10 10.12
N GLY A 58 7.46 -4.90 9.47
CA GLY A 58 8.69 -5.70 9.69
C GLY A 58 8.68 -7.11 9.09
N LYS A 59 7.57 -7.61 8.55
CA LYS A 59 7.51 -8.93 7.90
C LYS A 59 7.58 -8.86 6.37
N LEU A 60 7.15 -7.74 5.78
CA LEU A 60 7.20 -7.58 4.33
C LEU A 60 8.64 -7.39 3.86
N TRP A 61 8.95 -7.99 2.71
CA TRP A 61 10.25 -7.85 2.04
C TRP A 61 10.68 -6.39 1.90
N LYS A 62 9.76 -5.48 1.52
CA LYS A 62 10.05 -4.04 1.42
C LYS A 62 10.58 -3.39 2.70
N HIS A 63 10.34 -3.97 3.87
CA HIS A 63 10.89 -3.49 5.14
C HIS A 63 12.28 -4.09 5.45
N LEU A 64 12.56 -5.27 4.92
CA LEU A 64 13.76 -6.06 5.22
C LEU A 64 14.83 -5.93 4.14
N GLU A 65 14.45 -5.55 2.92
CA GLU A 65 15.30 -5.58 1.74
C GLU A 65 16.60 -4.80 1.92
N ALA A 66 16.52 -3.59 2.48
CA ALA A 66 17.70 -2.75 2.71
C ALA A 66 18.70 -3.43 3.65
N GLU A 67 18.22 -4.06 4.72
CA GLU A 67 19.06 -4.76 5.68
C GLU A 67 19.69 -6.02 5.05
N VAL A 68 18.90 -6.79 4.31
CA VAL A 68 19.39 -8.02 3.64
C VAL A 68 20.45 -7.69 2.60
N ARG A 69 20.24 -6.68 1.76
CA ARG A 69 21.23 -6.28 0.75
C ARG A 69 22.50 -5.73 1.39
N ALA A 70 22.40 -4.99 2.49
CA ALA A 70 23.57 -4.50 3.21
C ALA A 70 24.41 -5.66 3.79
N LYS A 71 23.76 -6.69 4.35
CA LYS A 71 24.44 -7.90 4.83
C LYS A 71 25.15 -8.65 3.70
N GLN A 72 24.48 -8.83 2.55
CA GLN A 72 25.10 -9.47 1.38
C GLN A 72 26.32 -8.70 0.87
N ALA A 73 26.28 -7.37 0.88
CA ALA A 73 27.43 -6.55 0.49
C ALA A 73 28.61 -6.68 1.47
N GLN A 74 28.34 -6.78 2.77
CA GLN A 74 29.37 -7.01 3.79
C GLN A 74 30.01 -8.38 3.65
N GLU A 75 29.22 -9.43 3.42
CA GLU A 75 29.72 -10.78 3.15
C GLU A 75 30.57 -10.83 1.87
N ALA A 76 30.13 -10.16 0.81
CA ALA A 76 30.91 -10.05 -0.43
C ALA A 76 32.24 -9.29 -0.22
N ALA A 77 32.23 -8.18 0.53
CA ALA A 77 33.44 -7.44 0.85
C ALA A 77 34.40 -8.26 1.73
N ALA A 78 33.88 -9.01 2.71
CA ALA A 78 34.66 -9.90 3.55
C ALA A 78 35.28 -11.06 2.74
N ALA A 79 34.53 -11.64 1.79
CA ALA A 79 35.03 -12.67 0.89
C ALA A 79 36.15 -12.15 -0.03
N VAL A 80 36.01 -10.93 -0.57
CA VAL A 80 37.05 -10.29 -1.38
C VAL A 80 38.30 -9.99 -0.54
N ALA A 81 38.14 -9.51 0.70
CA ALA A 81 39.25 -9.27 1.62
C ALA A 81 39.99 -10.57 1.98
N ALA A 82 39.26 -11.67 2.21
CA ALA A 82 39.86 -12.98 2.46
C ALA A 82 40.65 -13.52 1.25
N ALA A 83 40.12 -13.32 0.03
CA ALA A 83 40.81 -13.70 -1.21
C ALA A 83 42.10 -12.88 -1.42
N THR A 84 42.04 -11.56 -1.24
CA THR A 84 43.22 -10.68 -1.39
C THR A 84 44.28 -10.90 -0.31
N ALA A 85 43.89 -11.24 0.93
CA ALA A 85 44.82 -11.63 1.98
C ALA A 85 45.58 -12.92 1.60
N SER A 86 44.86 -13.91 1.04
CA SER A 86 45.46 -15.18 0.60
C SER A 86 46.45 -14.98 -0.56
N ASP A 87 46.14 -14.09 -1.51
CA ASP A 87 47.06 -13.74 -2.60
C ASP A 87 48.35 -13.10 -2.08
N SER A 88 48.27 -12.25 -1.05
CA SER A 88 49.44 -11.59 -0.46
C SER A 88 50.38 -12.52 0.33
N GLU A 89 49.85 -13.53 1.03
CA GLU A 89 50.68 -14.57 1.69
C GLU A 89 51.42 -15.45 0.68
N SER A 90 50.80 -15.74 -0.46
CA SER A 90 51.44 -16.54 -1.53
C SER A 90 52.59 -15.79 -2.21
N ALA A 91 52.52 -14.46 -2.28
CA ALA A 91 53.60 -13.61 -2.81
C ALA A 91 54.79 -13.49 -1.84
N GLN A 92 54.55 -13.59 -0.53
CA GLN A 92 55.58 -13.39 0.49
C GLN A 92 56.40 -14.66 0.81
N THR A 93 55.94 -15.84 0.38
CA THR A 93 56.63 -17.14 0.58
C THR A 93 57.49 -17.57 -0.60
N ALA A 94 57.60 -16.73 -1.63
CA ALA A 94 58.35 -17.00 -2.86
C ALA A 94 59.74 -16.30 -2.95
N ASP A 95 60.15 -15.55 -1.90
CA ASP A 95 61.51 -15.02 -1.69
C ASP A 95 62.29 -15.89 -0.68
#